data_AF-A0A8T5ZW70-F1
#
_entry.id   AF-A0A8T5ZW70-F1
#
_cell.length_a   1.000
_cell.length_b   1.000
_cell.length_c   1.000
_cell.angle_alpha   90.00
_cell.angle_beta   90.00
_cell.angle_gamma   90.00
#
_symmetry.space_group_name_H-M   'P 1'
#
loop_
_entity.id
_entity.type
_entity.pdbx_description
1 polymer ?
#
loop_
_entity_poly.entity_id
_entity_poly.type
_entity_poly.pdbx_seq_one_letter_code
_entity_poly.pdbx_strand_id
1 'polypeptide(L)'
;TKGTDLRVERVVVTNENVLGKRIRDLHFKERYDVVISRLNRAGVELVASGDISLQFGDILNLVGRPSAIDAVANVLGNAQQKLQQVQMLPVFIGIGLGVLLGSIPVFVPGFPAALKLGLAGGPLIMALILGRIGSIGKLYWFMPPSANLALRELGIVLFLSVVGLKSGGDFVNTLVNGEGLSWIGYGALITAVPLITVGILARMLAKMNYLTMCGMLAGSMTDPPALAFANNLHPTSGAAALSYATVYPLVMFLRIITPQLLAVLFWSIG
;
A
#
# COMPACT_ATOMS: atom_id res chain seq x y z
N THR A 1 -12.72 2.77 31.54
CA THR A 1 -12.25 2.60 32.93
C THR A 1 -13.08 3.49 33.84
N LYS A 2 -14.13 2.95 34.49
CA LYS A 2 -14.90 3.70 35.51
C LYS A 2 -14.21 3.50 36.85
N GLY A 3 -13.74 4.58 37.50
CA GLY A 3 -13.20 4.55 38.87
C GLY A 3 -11.68 4.78 39.03
N THR A 4 -10.94 5.02 37.95
CA THR A 4 -9.50 5.35 37.99
C THR A 4 -9.23 6.71 37.36
N ASP A 5 -8.23 7.44 37.84
CA ASP A 5 -7.77 8.74 37.30
C ASP A 5 -7.02 8.62 35.95
N LEU A 6 -7.15 7.46 35.29
CA LEU A 6 -6.51 7.12 34.03
C LEU A 6 -7.48 7.33 32.86
N ARG A 7 -7.02 8.09 31.87
CA ARG A 7 -7.72 8.30 30.59
C ARG A 7 -6.96 7.66 29.45
N VAL A 8 -7.69 7.40 28.37
CA VAL A 8 -7.14 6.97 27.10
C VAL A 8 -7.38 8.09 26.10
N GLU A 9 -6.31 8.58 25.48
CA GLU A 9 -6.38 9.65 24.49
C GLU A 9 -5.59 9.31 23.22
N ARG A 10 -6.10 9.78 22.08
CA ARG A 10 -5.49 9.57 20.77
C ARG A 10 -4.66 10.79 20.41
N VAL A 11 -3.36 10.60 20.29
CA VAL A 11 -2.40 11.66 19.95
C VAL A 11 -1.71 11.32 18.65
N VAL A 12 -1.51 12.31 17.79
CA VAL A 12 -0.88 12.08 16.50
C VAL A 12 0.55 12.61 16.45
N VAL A 13 1.48 11.76 16.03
CA VAL A 13 2.90 12.07 15.95
C VAL A 13 3.15 13.01 14.79
N THR A 14 3.47 14.27 15.13
CA THR A 14 3.78 15.30 14.14
C THR A 14 5.07 16.06 14.41
N ASN A 15 5.72 15.83 15.57
CA ASN A 15 6.96 16.48 15.93
C ASN A 15 8.17 15.77 15.30
N GLU A 16 8.98 16.51 14.53
CA GLU A 16 10.18 16.00 13.86
C GLU A 16 11.21 15.42 14.83
N ASN A 17 11.28 15.93 16.06
CA ASN A 17 12.26 15.51 17.07
C ASN A 17 12.06 14.09 17.61
N VAL A 18 10.87 13.51 17.40
CA VAL A 18 10.55 12.14 17.82
C VAL A 18 10.52 11.15 16.65
N LEU A 19 10.60 11.63 15.41
CA LEU A 19 10.58 10.76 14.22
C LEU A 19 11.83 9.88 14.16
N GLY A 20 11.64 8.61 13.83
CA GLY A 20 12.71 7.61 13.75
C GLY A 20 13.20 7.07 15.09
N LYS A 21 12.86 7.70 16.22
CA LYS A 21 13.20 7.19 17.56
C LYS A 21 12.32 6.01 17.93
N ARG A 22 12.88 5.02 18.64
CA ARG A 22 12.09 3.89 19.16
C ARG A 22 11.25 4.34 20.34
N ILE A 23 10.09 3.71 20.53
CA ILE A 23 9.20 4.00 21.67
C ILE A 23 9.96 3.85 23.01
N ARG A 24 10.83 2.84 23.13
CA ARG A 24 11.64 2.64 24.34
C ARG A 24 12.59 3.80 24.63
N ASP A 25 13.20 4.38 23.60
CA ASP A 25 14.22 5.44 23.74
C ASP A 25 13.60 6.79 24.16
N LEU A 26 12.27 6.91 24.13
CA LEU A 26 11.54 8.10 24.55
C LEU A 26 11.16 8.06 26.04
N HIS A 27 11.29 6.90 26.69
CA HIS A 27 11.12 6.73 28.13
C HIS A 27 9.79 7.28 28.68
N PHE A 28 8.69 7.26 27.91
CA PHE A 28 7.41 7.86 28.33
C PHE A 28 6.81 7.21 29.58
N LYS A 29 6.97 5.90 29.73
CA LYS A 29 6.49 5.18 30.92
C LYS A 29 7.28 5.58 32.17
N GLU A 30 8.59 5.70 32.06
CA GLU A 30 9.48 6.00 33.19
C GLU A 30 9.44 7.48 33.58
N ARG A 31 9.33 8.38 32.60
CA ARG A 31 9.39 9.83 32.80
C ARG A 31 8.05 10.48 33.09
N TYR A 32 6.97 9.96 32.50
CA TYR A 32 5.64 10.57 32.57
C TYR A 32 4.56 9.62 33.07
N ASP A 33 4.87 8.34 33.36
CA ASP A 33 3.88 7.33 33.75
C ASP A 33 2.75 7.16 32.70
N VAL A 34 3.13 7.28 31.41
CA VAL A 34 2.23 7.11 30.25
C VAL A 34 2.63 5.87 29.47
N VAL A 35 1.64 5.02 29.20
CA VAL A 35 1.83 3.81 28.39
C VAL A 35 1.18 3.99 27.03
N ILE A 36 1.93 3.71 25.97
CA ILE A 36 1.38 3.60 24.62
C ILE A 36 0.77 2.20 24.49
N SER A 37 -0.55 2.11 24.44
CA SER A 37 -1.26 0.83 24.37
C SER A 37 -1.38 0.29 22.95
N ARG A 38 -1.55 1.20 21.98
CA ARG A 38 -1.78 0.89 20.55
C ARG A 38 -1.14 1.97 19.69
N LEU A 39 -0.70 1.55 18.51
CA LEU A 39 -0.20 2.41 17.45
C LEU A 39 -1.05 2.16 16.21
N ASN A 40 -1.70 3.17 15.65
CA ASN A 40 -2.30 3.07 14.33
C ASN A 40 -1.40 3.77 13.31
N ARG A 41 -0.90 3.00 12.33
CA ARG A 41 -0.07 3.48 11.23
C ARG A 41 -0.79 3.24 9.92
N ALA A 42 -1.07 4.30 9.17
CA ALA A 42 -1.75 4.23 7.88
C ALA A 42 -3.07 3.42 7.92
N GLY A 43 -3.82 3.49 9.02
CA GLY A 43 -5.09 2.79 9.19
C GLY A 43 -4.97 1.38 9.80
N VAL A 44 -3.77 0.83 9.91
CA VAL A 44 -3.53 -0.48 10.53
C VAL A 44 -3.23 -0.31 12.02
N GLU A 45 -4.00 -0.97 12.89
CA GLU A 45 -3.76 -0.95 14.32
C GLU A 45 -2.77 -2.03 14.74
N LEU A 46 -1.64 -1.60 15.29
CA LEU A 46 -0.51 -2.40 15.73
C LEU A 46 -0.43 -2.38 17.26
N VAL A 47 -0.04 -3.51 17.85
CA VAL A 47 0.34 -3.55 19.27
C VAL A 47 1.65 -2.77 19.41
N ALA A 48 1.65 -1.76 20.28
CA ALA A 48 2.84 -0.95 20.51
C ALA A 48 3.91 -1.81 21.20
N SER A 49 5.06 -1.97 20.56
CA SER A 49 6.26 -2.59 21.12
C SER A 49 7.37 -1.55 21.24
N GLY A 50 8.24 -1.71 22.24
CA GLY A 50 9.33 -0.77 22.52
C GLY A 50 10.32 -0.58 21.37
N ASP A 51 10.44 -1.57 20.48
CA ASP A 51 11.34 -1.53 19.31
C ASP A 51 10.76 -0.81 18.09
N ILE A 52 9.49 -0.44 18.12
CA ILE A 52 8.86 0.27 17.00
C ILE A 52 9.39 1.71 16.97
N SER A 53 9.96 2.11 15.83
CA SER A 53 10.32 3.49 15.54
C SER A 53 9.09 4.31 15.18
N LEU A 54 8.91 5.48 15.80
CA LEU A 54 7.83 6.40 15.47
C LEU A 54 7.99 6.99 14.08
N GLN A 55 6.89 7.10 13.35
CA GLN A 55 6.79 7.71 12.03
C GLN A 55 5.81 8.87 12.04
N PHE A 56 5.96 9.78 11.08
CA PHE A 56 5.06 10.92 10.96
C PHE A 56 3.66 10.44 10.61
N GLY A 57 2.66 10.91 11.33
CA GLY A 57 1.25 10.51 11.16
C GLY A 57 0.85 9.24 11.90
N ASP A 58 1.74 8.64 12.69
CA ASP A 58 1.38 7.60 13.65
C ASP A 58 0.34 8.14 14.66
N ILE A 59 -0.75 7.41 14.87
CA ILE A 59 -1.77 7.74 15.88
C ILE A 59 -1.57 6.82 17.08
N LEU A 60 -1.19 7.37 18.22
CA LEU A 60 -0.88 6.65 19.44
C LEU A 60 -2.06 6.72 20.42
N ASN A 61 -2.46 5.56 20.96
CA ASN A 61 -3.41 5.51 22.08
C ASN A 61 -2.61 5.56 23.40
N LEU A 62 -2.55 6.75 23.98
CA LEU A 62 -1.88 7.01 25.25
C LEU A 62 -2.80 6.66 26.41
N VAL A 63 -2.27 5.96 27.41
CA VAL A 63 -2.98 5.61 28.65
C VAL A 63 -2.19 6.16 29.82
N GLY A 64 -2.82 7.04 30.60
CA GLY A 64 -2.15 7.74 31.71
C GLY A 64 -3.07 8.74 32.41
N ARG A 65 -2.50 9.50 33.35
CA ARG A 65 -3.19 10.64 33.98
C ARG A 65 -3.33 11.78 32.96
N PRO A 66 -4.43 12.57 32.99
CA PRO A 66 -4.67 13.64 32.01
C PRO A 66 -3.48 14.60 31.82
N SER A 67 -2.91 15.10 32.92
CA SER A 67 -1.76 16.02 32.87
C SER A 67 -0.49 15.40 32.27
N ALA A 68 -0.30 14.10 32.46
CA ALA A 68 0.83 13.37 31.89
C ALA A 68 0.63 13.10 30.40
N ILE A 69 -0.60 12.82 29.98
CA ILE A 69 -0.98 12.68 28.57
C ILE A 69 -0.70 13.99 27.82
N ASP A 70 -1.10 15.13 28.38
CA ASP A 70 -0.84 16.44 27.79
C ASP A 70 0.67 16.72 27.62
N ALA A 71 1.47 16.38 28.64
CA ALA A 71 2.91 16.52 28.57
C ALA A 71 3.53 15.67 27.46
N VAL A 72 3.10 14.42 27.32
CA VAL A 72 3.56 13.51 26.24
C VAL A 72 3.04 13.97 24.88
N ALA A 73 1.82 14.50 24.79
CA ALA A 73 1.25 15.05 23.57
C ALA A 73 2.05 16.25 23.05
N ASN A 74 2.53 17.13 23.93
CA ASN A 74 3.41 18.23 23.54
C ASN A 74 4.76 17.74 22.99
N VAL A 75 5.29 16.62 23.52
CA VAL A 75 6.52 16.00 23.00
C VAL A 75 6.31 15.36 21.64
N LEU A 76 5.22 14.58 21.48
CA LEU A 76 4.88 13.90 20.22
C LEU A 76 4.41 14.86 19.12
N GLY A 77 3.91 16.04 19.52
CA GLY A 77 3.08 16.90 18.69
C GLY A 77 1.62 16.41 18.66
N ASN A 78 0.75 17.24 18.09
CA ASN A 78 -0.64 16.88 17.80
C ASN A 78 -1.23 17.76 16.68
N ALA A 79 -0.42 18.10 15.67
CA ALA A 79 -0.84 18.99 14.60
C ALA A 79 -1.60 18.22 13.51
N GLN A 80 -2.83 17.79 13.80
CA GLN A 80 -3.66 16.99 12.87
C GLN A 80 -3.82 17.65 11.49
N GLN A 81 -3.79 18.98 11.44
CA GLN A 81 -3.89 19.74 10.19
C GLN A 81 -2.75 19.46 9.21
N LYS A 82 -1.53 19.15 9.69
CA LYS A 82 -0.41 18.77 8.83
C LYS A 82 -0.61 17.42 8.13
N LEU A 83 -1.45 16.54 8.70
CA LEU A 83 -1.75 15.22 8.13
C LEU A 83 -2.88 15.24 7.12
N GLN A 84 -3.63 16.35 7.05
CA GLN A 84 -4.70 16.54 6.09
C GLN A 84 -4.20 17.24 4.81
N GLN A 85 -3.04 17.88 4.88
CA GLN A 85 -2.45 18.57 3.74
C GLN A 85 -1.58 17.63 2.92
N VAL A 86 -1.94 17.48 1.64
CA VAL A 86 -1.08 16.81 0.67
C VAL A 86 0.09 17.73 0.35
N GLN A 87 1.30 17.27 0.62
CA GLN A 87 2.49 17.96 0.16
C GLN A 87 2.72 17.61 -1.31
N MET A 88 2.35 18.53 -2.21
CA MET A 88 2.48 18.31 -3.65
C MET A 88 3.93 18.10 -4.09
N LEU A 89 4.89 18.80 -3.46
CA LEU A 89 6.30 18.75 -3.83
C LEU A 89 6.91 17.33 -3.70
N PRO A 90 6.77 16.61 -2.55
CA PRO A 90 7.12 15.20 -2.46
C PRO A 90 6.46 14.32 -3.54
N VAL A 91 5.17 14.52 -3.83
CA VAL A 91 4.49 13.72 -4.86
C VAL A 91 5.13 13.93 -6.23
N PHE A 92 5.40 15.18 -6.62
CA PHE A 92 6.06 15.50 -7.89
C PHE A 92 7.49 14.94 -7.96
N ILE A 93 8.28 15.08 -6.90
CA ILE A 93 9.64 14.54 -6.87
C ILE A 93 9.61 13.01 -6.94
N GLY A 94 8.71 12.36 -6.20
CA GLY A 94 8.57 10.91 -6.21
C GLY A 94 8.20 10.35 -7.58
N ILE A 95 7.21 10.94 -8.24
CA ILE A 95 6.80 10.56 -9.60
C ILE A 95 7.92 10.88 -10.60
N GLY A 96 8.52 12.07 -10.53
CA GLY A 96 9.58 12.50 -11.44
C GLY A 96 10.81 11.59 -11.38
N LEU A 97 11.34 11.34 -10.17
CA LEU A 97 12.43 10.38 -9.97
C LEU A 97 12.03 8.96 -10.39
N GLY A 98 10.77 8.59 -10.13
CA GLY A 98 10.18 7.34 -10.57
C GLY A 98 10.21 7.14 -12.07
N VAL A 99 9.75 8.11 -12.83
CA VAL A 99 9.73 8.07 -14.30
C VAL A 99 11.15 8.08 -14.85
N LEU A 100 12.06 8.87 -14.26
CA LEU A 100 13.47 8.87 -14.63
C LEU A 100 14.09 7.49 -14.43
N LEU A 101 13.96 6.89 -13.24
CA LEU A 101 14.41 5.54 -12.95
C LEU A 101 13.78 4.52 -13.92
N GLY A 102 12.48 4.67 -14.17
CA GLY A 102 11.70 3.79 -15.06
C GLY A 102 12.17 3.81 -16.51
N SER A 103 12.71 4.94 -16.95
CA SER A 103 13.12 5.19 -18.33
C SER A 103 14.55 4.75 -18.64
N ILE A 104 15.35 4.43 -17.61
CA ILE A 104 16.74 3.96 -17.79
C ILE A 104 16.72 2.60 -18.51
N PRO A 105 17.31 2.51 -19.72
CA PRO A 105 17.42 1.25 -20.44
C PRO A 105 18.47 0.35 -19.77
N VAL A 106 18.06 -0.85 -19.38
CA VAL A 106 18.96 -1.91 -18.90
C VAL A 106 19.25 -2.86 -20.05
N PHE A 107 20.49 -2.85 -20.52
CA PHE A 107 20.96 -3.75 -21.56
C PHE A 107 21.46 -5.05 -20.91
N VAL A 108 20.78 -6.15 -21.20
CA VAL A 108 21.21 -7.48 -20.76
C VAL A 108 21.90 -8.17 -21.94
N PRO A 109 23.12 -8.71 -21.79
CA PRO A 109 23.81 -9.43 -22.84
C PRO A 109 22.93 -10.58 -23.38
N GLY A 110 22.67 -10.59 -24.69
CA GLY A 110 21.78 -11.57 -25.33
C GLY A 110 20.35 -11.07 -25.65
N PHE A 111 19.99 -9.82 -25.30
CA PHE A 111 18.67 -9.25 -25.61
C PHE A 111 18.70 -8.31 -26.84
N PRO A 112 17.69 -8.38 -27.75
CA PRO A 112 17.61 -7.50 -28.92
C PRO A 112 17.09 -6.09 -28.59
N ALA A 113 16.47 -5.89 -27.42
CA ALA A 113 15.94 -4.60 -26.98
C ALA A 113 16.31 -4.33 -25.52
N ALA A 114 16.53 -3.06 -25.20
CA ALA A 114 16.81 -2.64 -23.84
C ALA A 114 15.57 -2.82 -22.95
N LEU A 115 15.74 -3.50 -21.81
CA LEU A 115 14.68 -3.67 -20.83
C LEU A 115 14.47 -2.36 -20.07
N LYS A 116 13.23 -1.89 -20.02
CA LYS A 116 12.84 -0.70 -19.25
C LYS A 116 11.81 -1.10 -18.21
N LEU A 117 11.96 -0.57 -17.00
CA LEU A 117 10.96 -0.67 -15.93
C LEU A 117 9.66 0.07 -16.31
N GLY A 118 9.77 1.06 -17.19
CA GLY A 118 8.65 1.80 -17.76
C GLY A 118 8.03 2.80 -16.79
N LEU A 119 6.94 3.43 -17.26
CA LEU A 119 6.22 4.48 -16.53
C LEU A 119 5.47 3.97 -15.30
N ALA A 120 5.30 2.66 -15.14
CA ALA A 120 4.66 2.05 -13.99
C ALA A 120 5.69 1.48 -12.98
N GLY A 121 6.69 0.73 -13.46
CA GLY A 121 7.66 0.06 -12.59
C GLY A 121 8.60 1.03 -11.88
N GLY A 122 9.08 2.06 -12.58
CA GLY A 122 9.97 3.07 -12.01
C GLY A 122 9.36 3.84 -10.83
N PRO A 123 8.18 4.46 -11.00
CA PRO A 123 7.47 5.12 -9.89
C PRO A 123 7.14 4.20 -8.73
N LEU A 124 6.80 2.92 -8.97
CA LEU A 124 6.55 1.96 -7.89
C LEU A 124 7.79 1.75 -7.01
N ILE A 125 8.95 1.48 -7.63
CA ILE A 125 10.21 1.25 -6.91
C ILE A 125 10.61 2.52 -6.16
N MET A 126 10.55 3.68 -6.80
CA MET A 126 10.87 4.95 -6.14
C MET A 126 9.92 5.28 -5.00
N ALA A 127 8.62 5.03 -5.16
CA ALA A 127 7.64 5.23 -4.09
C ALA A 127 7.93 4.32 -2.88
N LEU A 128 8.37 3.07 -3.11
CA LEU A 128 8.75 2.16 -2.03
C LEU A 128 10.01 2.64 -1.29
N ILE A 129 11.03 3.09 -2.03
CA ILE A 129 12.27 3.64 -1.45
C ILE A 129 11.98 4.90 -0.63
N LEU A 130 11.29 5.87 -1.22
CA LEU A 130 10.96 7.14 -0.56
C LEU A 130 9.99 6.94 0.61
N GLY A 131 9.00 6.05 0.46
CA GLY A 131 8.11 5.66 1.54
C GLY A 131 8.85 4.99 2.71
N ARG A 132 9.91 4.20 2.43
CA ARG A 132 10.75 3.60 3.48
C ARG A 132 11.59 4.63 4.23
N ILE A 133 12.08 5.67 3.53
CA ILE A 133 12.81 6.79 4.12
C ILE A 133 11.88 7.62 5.03
N GLY A 134 10.61 7.76 4.64
CA GLY A 134 9.55 8.39 5.44
C GLY A 134 9.57 9.93 5.37
N SER A 135 10.69 10.56 5.72
CA SER A 135 10.85 12.01 5.61
C SER A 135 12.31 12.42 5.39
N ILE A 136 12.54 13.46 4.60
CA ILE A 136 13.86 14.08 4.41
C ILE A 136 13.73 15.56 4.77
N GLY A 137 14.21 15.94 5.96
CA GLY A 137 14.03 17.30 6.49
C GLY A 137 12.54 17.67 6.57
N LYS A 138 12.15 18.75 5.86
CA LYS A 138 10.76 19.25 5.82
C LYS A 138 9.88 18.57 4.76
N LEU A 139 10.42 17.62 3.99
CA LEU A 139 9.68 16.87 2.97
C LEU A 139 9.20 15.54 3.58
N TYR A 140 7.90 15.35 3.61
CA TYR A 140 7.28 14.16 4.18
C TYR A 140 6.73 13.29 3.05
N TRP A 141 7.25 12.07 2.91
CA TRP A 141 6.78 11.08 1.93
C TRP A 141 5.54 10.34 2.46
N PHE A 142 4.62 11.10 3.04
CA PHE A 142 3.38 10.62 3.62
C PHE A 142 2.20 11.09 2.77
N MET A 143 1.33 10.16 2.41
CA MET A 143 0.09 10.48 1.72
C MET A 143 -1.09 10.40 2.70
N PRO A 144 -1.82 11.52 2.92
CA PRO A 144 -3.05 11.50 3.71
C PRO A 144 -4.03 10.44 3.19
N PRO A 145 -4.70 9.67 4.07
CA PRO A 145 -5.61 8.61 3.63
C PRO A 145 -6.74 9.09 2.70
N SER A 146 -7.30 10.27 2.96
CA SER A 146 -8.33 10.90 2.12
C SER A 146 -7.83 11.21 0.71
N ALA A 147 -6.59 11.70 0.60
CA ALA A 147 -5.96 11.98 -0.68
C ALA A 147 -5.62 10.72 -1.45
N ASN A 148 -5.08 9.69 -0.77
CA ASN A 148 -4.82 8.39 -1.38
C ASN A 148 -6.11 7.76 -1.93
N LEU A 149 -7.19 7.80 -1.15
CA LEU A 149 -8.49 7.31 -1.59
C LEU A 149 -8.98 8.08 -2.82
N ALA A 150 -8.99 9.42 -2.78
CA ALA A 150 -9.43 10.24 -3.91
C ALA A 150 -8.59 10.00 -5.17
N LEU A 151 -7.26 9.97 -5.07
CA LEU A 151 -6.36 9.72 -6.20
C LEU A 151 -6.56 8.32 -6.78
N ARG A 152 -6.78 7.31 -5.92
CA ARG A 152 -7.06 5.95 -6.35
C ARG A 152 -8.39 5.85 -7.08
N GLU A 153 -9.46 6.42 -6.54
CA GLU A 153 -10.78 6.41 -7.19
C GLU A 153 -10.74 7.16 -8.53
N LEU A 154 -10.11 8.33 -8.58
CA LEU A 154 -9.92 9.06 -9.84
C LEU A 154 -9.12 8.25 -10.86
N GLY A 155 -8.03 7.59 -10.44
CA GLY A 155 -7.23 6.74 -11.31
C GLY A 155 -8.02 5.55 -11.87
N ILE A 156 -8.83 4.89 -11.03
CA ILE A 156 -9.70 3.78 -11.45
C ILE A 156 -10.76 4.25 -12.44
N VAL A 157 -11.43 5.38 -12.16
CA VAL A 157 -12.45 5.95 -13.05
C VAL A 157 -11.84 6.27 -14.41
N LEU A 158 -10.72 7.00 -14.45
CA LEU A 158 -10.04 7.33 -15.70
C LEU A 158 -9.59 6.09 -16.47
N PHE A 159 -9.01 5.11 -15.77
CA PHE A 159 -8.58 3.85 -16.37
C PHE A 159 -9.77 3.08 -16.98
N LEU A 160 -10.84 2.87 -16.22
CA LEU A 160 -12.04 2.17 -16.69
C LEU A 160 -12.73 2.91 -17.83
N SER A 161 -12.79 4.25 -17.78
CA SER A 161 -13.34 5.06 -18.87
C SER A 161 -12.54 4.88 -20.16
N VAL A 162 -11.22 4.96 -20.11
CA VAL A 162 -10.37 4.78 -21.30
C VAL A 162 -10.47 3.37 -21.85
N VAL A 163 -10.39 2.34 -21.00
CA VAL A 163 -10.51 0.94 -21.44
C VAL A 163 -11.90 0.66 -22.02
N GLY A 164 -12.95 1.16 -21.38
CA GLY A 164 -14.33 1.02 -21.83
C GLY A 164 -14.57 1.70 -23.18
N LEU A 165 -14.07 2.93 -23.36
CA LEU A 165 -14.16 3.64 -24.64
C LEU A 165 -13.36 2.95 -25.75
N LYS A 166 -12.13 2.51 -25.45
CA LYS A 166 -11.26 1.87 -26.43
C LYS A 166 -11.76 0.50 -26.87
N SER A 167 -12.36 -0.26 -25.96
CA SER A 167 -12.82 -1.63 -26.23
C SER A 167 -14.31 -1.70 -26.60
N GLY A 168 -15.08 -0.65 -26.30
CA GLY A 168 -16.55 -0.66 -26.43
C GLY A 168 -17.06 -0.63 -27.88
N GLY A 169 -16.35 0.03 -28.80
CA GLY A 169 -16.77 0.15 -30.20
C GLY A 169 -16.90 -1.21 -30.90
N ASP A 170 -15.91 -2.08 -30.70
CA ASP A 170 -15.87 -3.41 -31.30
C ASP A 170 -16.48 -4.50 -30.40
N PHE A 171 -16.91 -4.16 -29.18
CA PHE A 171 -17.35 -5.13 -28.18
C PHE A 171 -18.52 -5.99 -28.67
N VAL A 172 -19.60 -5.35 -29.13
CA VAL A 172 -20.81 -6.06 -29.58
C VAL A 172 -20.51 -6.90 -30.81
N ASN A 173 -19.72 -6.38 -31.74
CA ASN A 173 -19.33 -7.10 -32.95
C ASN A 173 -18.49 -8.34 -32.61
N THR A 174 -17.48 -8.18 -31.75
CA THR A 174 -16.61 -9.29 -31.30
C THR A 174 -17.38 -10.35 -30.51
N LEU A 175 -18.38 -9.94 -29.73
CA LEU A 175 -19.18 -10.84 -28.91
C LEU A 175 -20.19 -11.66 -29.72
N VAL A 176 -20.84 -11.04 -30.70
CA VAL A 176 -21.95 -11.65 -31.47
C VAL A 176 -21.45 -12.33 -32.74
N ASN A 177 -20.50 -11.72 -33.45
CA ASN A 177 -20.02 -12.23 -34.75
C ASN A 177 -18.62 -12.87 -34.67
N GLY A 178 -17.86 -12.60 -33.61
CA GLY A 178 -16.55 -13.17 -33.37
C GLY A 178 -16.57 -14.35 -32.40
N GLU A 179 -15.40 -14.84 -32.01
CA GLU A 179 -15.26 -15.88 -30.99
C GLU A 179 -15.48 -15.36 -29.55
N GLY A 180 -16.09 -14.19 -29.35
CA GLY A 180 -16.09 -13.48 -28.06
C GLY A 180 -16.58 -14.31 -26.87
N LEU A 181 -17.50 -15.26 -27.08
CA LEU A 181 -17.95 -16.19 -26.05
C LEU A 181 -16.81 -17.13 -25.57
N SER A 182 -15.98 -17.61 -26.49
CA SER A 182 -14.77 -18.41 -26.20
C SER A 182 -13.75 -17.59 -25.43
N TRP A 183 -13.54 -16.31 -25.80
CA TRP A 183 -12.66 -15.39 -25.08
C TRP A 183 -13.14 -15.11 -23.65
N ILE A 184 -14.44 -14.97 -23.44
CA ILE A 184 -15.04 -14.86 -22.10
C ILE A 184 -14.80 -16.14 -21.31
N GLY A 185 -15.00 -17.32 -21.93
CA GLY A 185 -14.77 -18.61 -21.29
C GLY A 185 -13.32 -18.79 -20.85
N TYR A 186 -12.36 -18.53 -21.74
CA TYR A 186 -10.93 -18.55 -21.41
C TYR A 186 -10.60 -17.52 -20.34
N GLY A 187 -11.10 -16.30 -20.44
CA GLY A 187 -10.92 -15.23 -19.45
C GLY A 187 -11.41 -15.64 -18.05
N ALA A 188 -12.58 -16.25 -17.98
CA ALA A 188 -13.14 -16.77 -16.73
C ALA A 188 -12.28 -17.91 -16.18
N LEU A 189 -11.80 -18.81 -17.03
CA LEU A 189 -11.02 -19.97 -16.60
C LEU A 189 -9.63 -19.57 -16.10
N ILE A 190 -8.92 -18.70 -16.84
CA ILE A 190 -7.59 -18.20 -16.44
C ILE A 190 -7.63 -17.31 -15.19
N THR A 191 -8.79 -16.76 -14.83
CA THR A 191 -8.94 -15.96 -13.59
C THR A 191 -9.45 -16.81 -12.43
N ALA A 192 -10.54 -17.54 -12.61
CA ALA A 192 -11.17 -18.31 -11.55
C ALA A 192 -10.32 -19.50 -11.10
N VAL A 193 -9.73 -20.26 -12.03
CA VAL A 193 -8.95 -21.46 -11.67
C VAL A 193 -7.74 -21.09 -10.80
N PRO A 194 -6.86 -20.15 -11.19
CA PRO A 194 -5.73 -19.78 -10.32
C PRO A 194 -6.17 -19.18 -8.98
N LEU A 195 -7.20 -18.33 -8.96
CA LEU A 195 -7.71 -17.73 -7.72
C LEU A 195 -8.23 -18.78 -6.73
N ILE A 196 -9.04 -19.73 -7.22
CA ILE A 196 -9.61 -20.80 -6.38
C ILE A 196 -8.50 -21.74 -5.91
N THR A 197 -7.62 -22.17 -6.83
CA THR A 197 -6.50 -23.07 -6.49
C THR A 197 -5.58 -22.43 -5.44
N VAL A 198 -5.15 -21.19 -5.66
CA VAL A 198 -4.27 -20.48 -4.70
C VAL A 198 -4.99 -20.22 -3.39
N GLY A 199 -6.27 -19.85 -3.41
CA GLY A 199 -7.07 -19.67 -2.20
C GLY A 199 -7.19 -20.94 -1.36
N ILE A 200 -7.46 -22.09 -2.00
CA ILE A 200 -7.52 -23.39 -1.32
C ILE A 200 -6.16 -23.77 -0.75
N LEU A 201 -5.08 -23.65 -1.53
CA LEU A 201 -3.73 -23.99 -1.09
C LEU A 201 -3.26 -23.09 0.06
N ALA A 202 -3.54 -21.79 -0.01
CA ALA A 202 -3.23 -20.84 1.06
C ALA A 202 -3.96 -21.19 2.36
N ARG A 203 -5.19 -21.70 2.26
CA ARG A 203 -5.96 -22.15 3.42
C ARG A 203 -5.45 -23.48 3.97
N MET A 204 -5.14 -24.45 3.10
CA MET A 204 -4.76 -25.80 3.51
C MET A 204 -3.31 -25.89 4.00
N LEU A 205 -2.37 -25.32 3.25
CA LEU A 205 -0.93 -25.44 3.53
C LEU A 205 -0.45 -24.36 4.51
N ALA A 206 -0.82 -23.10 4.26
CA ALA A 206 -0.33 -21.96 5.03
C ALA A 206 -1.26 -21.53 6.17
N LYS A 207 -2.44 -22.17 6.32
CA LYS A 207 -3.45 -21.90 7.36
C LYS A 207 -3.78 -20.40 7.51
N MET A 208 -3.79 -19.67 6.40
CA MET A 208 -3.97 -18.22 6.41
C MET A 208 -5.40 -17.84 6.84
N ASN A 209 -5.50 -16.73 7.58
CA ASN A 209 -6.80 -16.16 7.93
C ASN A 209 -7.46 -15.52 6.70
N TYR A 210 -8.79 -15.42 6.73
CA TYR A 210 -9.60 -14.98 5.60
C TYR A 210 -9.23 -13.56 5.11
N LEU A 211 -9.06 -12.60 6.04
CA LEU A 211 -8.70 -11.21 5.71
C LEU A 211 -7.34 -11.11 4.99
N THR A 212 -6.34 -11.87 5.46
CA THR A 212 -5.00 -11.90 4.85
C THR A 212 -5.05 -12.55 3.47
N MET A 213 -5.87 -13.59 3.31
CA MET A 213 -6.07 -14.26 2.02
C MET A 213 -6.76 -13.34 1.01
N CYS A 214 -7.83 -12.63 1.41
CA CYS A 214 -8.47 -11.63 0.55
C CYS A 214 -7.48 -10.54 0.12
N GLY A 215 -6.67 -10.02 1.04
CA GLY A 215 -5.63 -9.03 0.72
C GLY A 215 -4.56 -9.56 -0.23
N MET A 216 -4.13 -10.82 -0.04
CA MET A 216 -3.14 -11.47 -0.90
C MET A 216 -3.69 -11.69 -2.32
N LEU A 217 -4.89 -12.23 -2.45
CA LEU A 217 -5.53 -12.48 -3.75
C LEU A 217 -5.81 -11.15 -4.48
N ALA A 218 -6.33 -10.14 -3.78
CA ALA A 218 -6.53 -8.81 -4.33
C ALA A 218 -5.21 -8.17 -4.79
N GLY A 219 -4.13 -8.30 -4.00
CA GLY A 219 -2.81 -7.78 -4.37
C GLY A 219 -2.19 -8.52 -5.57
N SER A 220 -2.40 -9.83 -5.65
CA SER A 220 -1.91 -10.68 -6.74
C SER A 220 -2.64 -10.44 -8.06
N MET A 221 -3.93 -10.12 -8.00
CA MET A 221 -4.70 -9.76 -9.19
C MET A 221 -4.62 -8.26 -9.51
N THR A 222 -3.95 -7.47 -8.66
CA THR A 222 -3.96 -6.00 -8.70
C THR A 222 -5.38 -5.46 -8.79
N ASP A 223 -6.23 -5.86 -7.85
CA ASP A 223 -7.64 -5.53 -7.80
C ASP A 223 -7.92 -4.60 -6.60
N PRO A 224 -7.80 -3.26 -6.78
CA PRO A 224 -8.11 -2.29 -5.74
C PRO A 224 -9.57 -2.35 -5.24
N PRO A 225 -10.59 -2.59 -6.11
CA PRO A 225 -11.96 -2.86 -5.66
C PRO A 225 -12.07 -4.03 -4.69
N ALA A 226 -11.44 -5.18 -4.97
CA ALA A 226 -11.43 -6.32 -4.05
C ALA A 226 -10.76 -5.99 -2.72
N LEU A 227 -9.68 -5.20 -2.74
CA LEU A 227 -9.04 -4.71 -1.51
C LEU A 227 -9.98 -3.78 -0.70
N ALA A 228 -10.68 -2.87 -1.37
CA ALA A 228 -11.63 -1.98 -0.72
C ALA A 228 -12.76 -2.76 -0.05
N PHE A 229 -13.32 -3.77 -0.73
CA PHE A 229 -14.28 -4.70 -0.16
C PHE A 229 -13.70 -5.45 1.05
N ALA A 230 -12.48 -5.99 0.92
CA ALA A 230 -11.83 -6.73 2.01
C ALA A 230 -11.57 -5.87 3.25
N ASN A 231 -11.21 -4.60 3.08
CA ASN A 231 -11.04 -3.67 4.20
C ASN A 231 -12.38 -3.32 4.88
N ASN A 232 -13.48 -3.26 4.12
CA ASN A 232 -14.80 -3.00 4.68
C ASN A 232 -15.36 -4.17 5.51
N LEU A 233 -14.88 -5.40 5.29
CA LEU A 233 -15.28 -6.56 6.10
C LEU A 233 -14.82 -6.45 7.56
N HIS A 234 -13.63 -5.90 7.81
CA HIS A 234 -13.14 -5.67 9.17
C HIS A 234 -12.19 -4.45 9.24
N PRO A 235 -12.75 -3.22 9.34
CA PRO A 235 -11.99 -1.97 9.17
C PRO A 235 -10.81 -1.78 10.13
N THR A 236 -10.85 -2.42 11.30
CA THR A 236 -9.85 -2.26 12.36
C THR A 236 -8.68 -3.25 12.29
N SER A 237 -8.79 -4.33 11.50
CA SER A 237 -7.78 -5.39 11.50
C SER A 237 -6.51 -4.99 10.74
N GLY A 238 -6.65 -4.28 9.61
CA GLY A 238 -5.53 -3.91 8.72
C GLY A 238 -4.80 -5.09 8.05
N ALA A 239 -5.18 -6.34 8.32
CA ALA A 239 -4.54 -7.54 7.78
C ALA A 239 -4.65 -7.64 6.25
N ALA A 240 -5.78 -7.23 5.67
CA ALA A 240 -5.98 -7.24 4.22
C ALA A 240 -5.06 -6.22 3.52
N ALA A 241 -5.01 -4.99 4.04
CA ALA A 241 -4.12 -3.94 3.54
C ALA A 241 -2.63 -4.33 3.65
N LEU A 242 -2.22 -4.92 4.78
CA LEU A 242 -0.84 -5.39 4.97
C LEU A 242 -0.48 -6.50 3.98
N SER A 243 -1.36 -7.49 3.83
CA SER A 243 -1.16 -8.61 2.90
C SER A 243 -1.06 -8.12 1.45
N TYR A 244 -1.95 -7.22 1.04
CA TYR A 244 -1.93 -6.58 -0.28
C TYR A 244 -0.60 -5.86 -0.51
N ALA A 245 -0.18 -5.02 0.43
CA ALA A 245 1.06 -4.25 0.31
C ALA A 245 2.32 -5.13 0.23
N THR A 246 2.26 -6.35 0.77
CA THR A 246 3.38 -7.30 0.74
C THR A 246 3.53 -7.97 -0.62
N VAL A 247 2.42 -8.40 -1.23
CA VAL A 247 2.46 -9.14 -2.50
C VAL A 247 2.45 -8.23 -3.73
N TYR A 248 1.83 -7.04 -3.63
CA TYR A 248 1.62 -6.15 -4.76
C TYR A 248 2.93 -5.73 -5.48
N PRO A 249 4.02 -5.34 -4.77
CA PRO A 249 5.26 -4.95 -5.44
C PRO A 249 5.90 -6.10 -6.23
N LEU A 250 5.93 -7.30 -5.64
CA LEU A 250 6.47 -8.50 -6.28
C LEU A 250 5.69 -8.85 -7.55
N VAL A 251 4.36 -8.83 -7.45
CA VAL A 251 3.46 -9.13 -8.57
C VAL A 251 3.60 -8.11 -9.69
N MET A 252 3.68 -6.82 -9.37
CA MET A 252 3.91 -5.76 -10.35
C MET A 252 5.26 -5.94 -11.06
N PHE A 253 6.31 -6.28 -10.32
CA PHE A 253 7.61 -6.58 -10.92
C PHE A 253 7.54 -7.78 -11.87
N LEU A 254 6.95 -8.90 -11.43
CA LEU A 254 6.77 -10.08 -12.26
C LEU A 254 5.91 -9.81 -13.49
N ARG A 255 4.85 -9.00 -13.38
CA ARG A 255 4.01 -8.62 -14.52
C ARG A 255 4.74 -7.81 -15.58
N ILE A 256 5.78 -7.06 -15.22
CA ILE A 256 6.59 -6.30 -16.17
C ILE A 256 7.62 -7.21 -16.83
N ILE A 257 8.30 -8.04 -16.04
CA ILE A 257 9.42 -8.86 -16.51
C ILE A 257 8.95 -10.12 -17.25
N THR A 258 7.92 -10.83 -16.77
CA THR A 258 7.49 -12.11 -17.33
C THR A 258 7.08 -12.02 -18.80
N PRO A 259 6.27 -11.05 -19.27
CA PRO A 259 5.96 -10.92 -20.70
C PRO A 259 7.21 -10.67 -21.56
N GLN A 260 8.18 -9.91 -21.04
CA GLN A 260 9.44 -9.64 -21.74
C GLN A 260 10.28 -10.93 -21.86
N LEU A 261 10.36 -11.71 -20.78
CA LEU A 261 11.03 -13.02 -20.80
C LEU A 261 10.33 -14.01 -21.72
N LEU A 262 9.00 -14.07 -21.70
CA LEU A 262 8.22 -14.94 -22.60
C LEU A 262 8.43 -14.56 -24.06
N ALA A 263 8.40 -13.27 -24.40
CA ALA A 263 8.67 -12.80 -25.75
C ALA A 263 10.05 -13.25 -26.24
N VAL A 264 11.07 -13.21 -25.38
CA VAL A 264 12.43 -13.69 -25.70
C VAL A 264 12.49 -15.20 -25.82
N LEU A 265 11.85 -15.94 -24.92
CA LEU A 265 11.79 -17.39 -25.00
C LEU A 265 11.17 -17.83 -26.33
N PHE A 266 10.05 -17.22 -26.72
CA PHE A 266 9.39 -17.54 -27.98
C PHE A 266 10.18 -17.07 -29.20
N TRP A 267 10.90 -15.94 -29.11
CA TRP A 267 11.81 -15.50 -30.16
C TRP A 267 13.05 -16.40 -30.33
N SER A 268 13.57 -16.97 -29.24
CA SER A 268 14.73 -17.86 -29.30
C SER A 268 14.40 -19.29 -29.77
N ILE A 269 13.12 -19.66 -29.74
CA ILE A 269 12.62 -20.99 -30.16
C ILE A 269 12.16 -20.96 -31.63
N GLY A 270 11.86 -19.79 -32.20
CA GLY A 270 11.54 -19.59 -33.61
C GLY A 270 12.75 -19.22 -34.45
#